data_AF-K1YD21-F1
#
_entry.id   AF-K1YD21-F1
#
_cell.length_a   1.000
_cell.length_b   1.000
_cell.length_c   1.000
_cell.angle_alpha   90.00
_cell.angle_beta   90.00
_cell.angle_gamma   90.00
#
_symmetry.space_group_name_H-M   'P 1'
#
loop_
_entity.id
_entity.type
_entity.pdbx_description
1 polymer ?
#
loop_
_entity_poly.entity_id
_entity_poly.type
_entity_poly.pdbx_seq_one_letter_code
_entity_poly.pdbx_strand_id
1 'polypeptide(L)' 'MVESEQDLDSQMLEHYGRVGVTAGASTPNWVISRIVEVLENITAKMP' A
#
# COMPACT_ATOMS: atom_id res chain seq x y z
N MET A 1 -7.10 4.16 7.86
CA MET A 1 -6.82 2.72 8.06
C MET A 1 -7.47 1.98 6.92
N VAL A 2 -6.88 0.89 6.47
CA VAL A 2 -7.33 0.05 5.35
C VAL A 2 -7.36 -1.39 5.83
N GLU A 3 -8.32 -2.19 5.35
CA GLU A 3 -8.46 -3.61 5.69
C GLU A 3 -7.92 -4.50 4.57
N SER A 4 -7.94 -4.01 3.33
CA SER A 4 -7.42 -4.69 2.14
C SER A 4 -6.84 -3.72 1.12
N GLU A 5 -6.22 -4.25 0.07
CA GLU A 5 -5.67 -3.45 -1.02
C GLU A 5 -6.73 -2.68 -1.83
N GLN A 6 -7.99 -3.08 -1.73
CA GLN A 6 -9.11 -2.42 -2.42
C GLN A 6 -9.48 -1.09 -1.77
N ASP A 7 -9.06 -0.87 -0.52
CA ASP A 7 -9.31 0.38 0.20
C ASP A 7 -8.25 1.45 -0.10
N LEU A 8 -7.22 1.13 -0.90
CA LEU A 8 -6.17 2.06 -1.28
C LEU A 8 -6.64 3.00 -2.40
N ASP A 9 -6.54 4.30 -2.16
CA ASP A 9 -6.74 5.33 -3.20
C ASP A 9 -5.44 5.52 -3.98
N SER A 10 -5.30 4.81 -5.10
CA SER A 10 -4.10 4.86 -5.92
C SER A 10 -3.83 6.24 -6.51
N GLN A 11 -4.87 6.99 -6.89
CA GLN A 11 -4.70 8.33 -7.48
C GLN A 11 -4.10 9.31 -6.48
N MET A 12 -4.54 9.22 -5.22
CA MET A 12 -3.97 10.02 -4.15
C MET A 12 -2.52 9.61 -3.84
N LEU A 13 -2.25 8.30 -3.82
CA LEU A 13 -0.95 7.74 -3.46
C LEU A 13 0.15 8.02 -4.51
N GLU A 14 -0.21 8.17 -5.78
CA GLU A 14 0.71 8.55 -6.88
C GLU A 14 1.42 9.90 -6.64
N HIS A 15 0.95 10.73 -5.72
CA HIS A 15 1.57 12.02 -5.43
C HIS A 15 2.64 11.99 -4.32
N TYR A 16 2.91 10.82 -3.72
CA TYR A 16 3.88 10.68 -2.62
C TYR A 16 5.12 9.91 -3.05
N GLY A 17 6.31 10.50 -2.86
CA GLY A 17 7.58 9.84 -3.15
C GLY A 17 8.04 8.80 -2.12
N ARG A 18 7.33 8.66 -0.99
CA ARG A 18 7.61 7.65 0.05
C ARG A 18 6.37 7.37 0.87
N VAL A 19 6.03 6.09 1.01
CA VAL A 19 4.91 5.62 1.84
C VAL A 19 5.45 4.66 2.91
N GLY A 20 5.07 4.88 4.16
CA GLY A 20 5.35 3.97 5.27
C GLY A 20 4.13 3.09 5.55
N VAL A 21 4.35 1.79 5.70
CA VAL A 21 3.29 0.82 6.00
C VAL A 21 3.55 0.19 7.36
N THR A 22 2.51 0.05 8.17
CA THR A 22 2.51 -0.69 9.43
C THR A 22 1.22 -1.50 9.53
N ALA A 23 1.22 -2.55 10.32
CA ALA A 23 0.04 -3.36 10.58
C ALA A 23 -0.12 -3.66 12.07
N GLY A 24 -1.34 -3.93 12.49
CA GLY A 24 -1.61 -4.39 13.85
C GLY A 24 -1.05 -5.81 14.07
N ALA A 25 -0.80 -6.18 15.33
CA ALA A 25 -0.26 -7.50 15.65
C ALA A 25 -1.16 -8.67 15.21
N SER A 26 -2.47 -8.42 15.06
CA SER A 26 -3.47 -9.39 14.59
C SER A 26 -3.57 -9.48 13.06
N THR A 27 -2.89 -8.60 12.33
CA THR A 27 -2.97 -8.57 10.87
C THR A 27 -2.00 -9.60 10.28
N PRO A 28 -2.48 -10.57 9.48
CA PRO A 28 -1.61 -11.56 8.87
C PRO A 28 -0.61 -10.93 7.89
N ASN A 29 0.61 -11.50 7.81
CA ASN A 29 1.65 -11.03 6.90
C ASN A 29 1.21 -11.01 5.42
N TRP A 30 0.34 -11.93 4.99
CA TRP A 30 -0.12 -11.92 3.59
C TRP A 30 -0.96 -10.68 3.26
N VAL A 31 -1.65 -10.08 4.24
CA VAL A 31 -2.40 -8.82 4.03
C VAL A 31 -1.41 -7.69 3.79
N ILE A 32 -0.39 -7.55 4.66
CA ILE A 32 0.60 -6.47 4.50
C ILE A 32 1.38 -6.63 3.19
N SER A 33 1.69 -7.86 2.77
CA SER A 33 2.36 -8.13 1.50
C SER A 33 1.55 -7.65 0.28
N ARG A 34 0.23 -7.90 0.24
CA ARG A 34 -0.63 -7.42 -0.86
C ARG A 34 -0.69 -5.90 -0.95
N ILE A 35 -0.75 -5.22 0.20
CA ILE A 35 -0.71 -3.75 0.28
C ILE A 35 0.61 -3.23 -0.30
N VAL A 36 1.74 -3.80 0.13
CA VAL A 36 3.07 -3.38 -0.34
C VAL A 36 3.21 -3.59 -1.84
N GLU A 37 2.77 -4.73 -2.38
CA GLU A 37 2.82 -5.02 -3.81
C GLU A 37 2.05 -3.98 -4.65
N VAL A 38 0.86 -3.55 -4.20
CA VAL A 38 0.10 -2.50 -4.89
C VAL A 38 0.83 -1.15 -4.84
N LEU A 39 1.40 -0.78 -3.69
CA LEU A 39 2.14 0.48 -3.52
C LEU A 39 3.41 0.54 -4.38
N GLU A 40 4.14 -0.57 -4.49
CA GLU A 40 5.32 -0.67 -5.36
C GLU A 40 4.93 -0.50 -6.84
N ASN A 41 3.81 -1.08 -7.26
CA ASN A 41 3.30 -0.94 -8.63
C ASN A 41 2.76 0.46 -8.97
N ILE A 42 2.29 1.21 -7.97
CA ILE A 42 1.95 2.63 -8.13
C ILE A 42 3.21 3.45 -8.35
N THR A 43 4.24 3.22 -7.52
CA THR A 43 5.49 4.00 -7.56
C THR A 43 6.32 3.72 -8.81
N ALA A 44 6.35 2.47 -9.29
CA ALA A 44 7.09 2.09 -10.50
C ALA A 44 6.60 2.78 -11.79
N LYS A 45 5.41 3.40 -11.77
CA LYS A 45 4.89 4.21 -12.90
C LYS A 45 5.40 5.66 -12.89
N MET A 46 6.05 6.10 -11.82
CA MET A 46 6.64 7.44 -11.72
C MET A 46 8.07 7.41 -12.30
N PRO A 47 8.36 8.15 -13.40
CA PRO A 47 9.69 8.20 -14.01
C PRO A 47 10.73 8.90 -13.15
#